data_AF-A0A818LF73-F1
#
_entry.id   AF-A0A818LF73-F1
#
_cell.length_a   1.000
_cell.length_b   1.000
_cell.length_c   1.000
_cell.angle_alpha   90.00
_cell.angle_beta   90.00
_cell.angle_gamma   90.00
#
_symmetry.space_group_name_H-M   'P 1'
#
loop_
_entity.id
_entity.type
_entity.pdbx_description
1 polymer ?
#
loop_
_entity_poly.entity_id
_entity_poly.type
_entity_poly.pdbx_seq_one_letter_code
_entity_poly.pdbx_strand_id
1 'polypeptide(L)'
;MSLLQTPVPNHYSVLGWEQVTGPGSISIEWKDFSPNYGNAEWRSALNVLLSDGQLLLKIYSNKPRAYQFDRSPLEMFQHWTGFYWRKDEAIILVLDGDEQGYVVIRKPNILNDVCVSEWRAATIDIEKKLYKSAAVEIRRRHPETNIIRFSGVPQHMSLDELRDWAGALEITRNPSTMLCNVCLPEKCFEDIKTAYYSGEAVWWHGDYF
;
A
#
# COMPACT_ATOMS: atom_id res chain seq x y z
N MET A 1 -5.98 7.42 -17.72
CA MET A 1 -4.52 7.26 -17.63
C MET A 1 -4.25 5.77 -17.55
N SER A 2 -3.35 5.26 -18.38
CA SER A 2 -3.04 3.84 -18.45
C SER A 2 -1.65 3.63 -17.87
N LEU A 3 -1.54 2.74 -16.90
CA LEU A 3 -0.26 2.27 -16.38
C LEU A 3 -0.04 0.85 -16.91
N LEU A 4 1.21 0.48 -17.21
CA LEU A 4 1.56 -0.85 -17.68
C LEU A 4 2.68 -1.39 -16.80
N GLN A 5 2.43 -2.53 -16.16
CA GLN A 5 3.49 -3.31 -15.52
C GLN A 5 4.00 -4.35 -16.50
N THR A 6 5.26 -4.24 -16.90
CA THR A 6 5.87 -5.23 -17.79
C THR A 6 6.81 -6.12 -16.97
N PRO A 7 6.69 -7.46 -17.06
CA PRO A 7 7.60 -8.37 -16.33
C PRO A 7 9.06 -8.27 -16.81
N VAL A 8 9.33 -7.51 -17.88
CA VAL A 8 10.66 -7.31 -18.47
C VAL A 8 10.92 -5.81 -18.65
N PRO A 9 12.01 -5.25 -18.11
CA PRO A 9 12.45 -3.89 -18.44
C PRO A 9 12.64 -3.75 -19.96
N ASN A 10 12.15 -2.65 -20.55
CA ASN A 10 12.25 -2.32 -21.99
C ASN A 10 11.31 -3.05 -22.96
N HIS A 11 10.30 -3.78 -22.49
CA HIS A 11 9.33 -4.41 -23.39
C HIS A 11 8.19 -3.41 -23.69
N TYR A 12 8.16 -2.87 -24.91
CA TYR A 12 7.16 -1.93 -25.47
C TYR A 12 7.26 -0.45 -25.05
N SER A 13 8.23 0.29 -25.60
CA SER A 13 8.26 1.78 -25.51
C SER A 13 7.87 2.51 -26.80
N VAL A 14 7.12 1.86 -27.70
CA VAL A 14 6.96 2.36 -29.08
C VAL A 14 5.91 3.48 -29.22
N LEU A 15 5.09 3.78 -28.20
CA LEU A 15 3.95 4.71 -28.31
C LEU A 15 3.68 5.56 -27.05
N GLY A 16 4.55 6.53 -26.75
CA GLY A 16 4.31 7.47 -25.63
C GLY A 16 4.30 6.82 -24.24
N TRP A 17 5.03 5.71 -24.09
CA TRP A 17 5.22 5.03 -22.81
C TRP A 17 6.61 5.32 -22.27
N GLU A 18 6.69 5.82 -21.04
CA GLU A 18 7.94 6.14 -20.35
C GLU A 18 8.13 5.20 -19.15
N GLN A 19 9.31 4.59 -19.04
CA GLN A 19 9.67 3.78 -17.88
C GLN A 19 9.85 4.69 -16.67
N VAL A 20 9.24 4.31 -15.55
CA VAL A 20 9.39 4.99 -14.27
C VAL A 20 9.92 4.00 -13.23
N THR A 21 10.95 4.41 -12.50
CA THR A 21 11.53 3.61 -11.41
C THR A 21 11.14 4.23 -10.06
N GLY A 22 10.20 3.58 -9.38
CA GLY A 22 9.67 4.03 -8.09
C GLY A 22 10.08 3.06 -6.97
N PRO A 23 9.94 3.48 -5.71
CA PRO A 23 10.07 2.55 -4.57
C PRO A 23 8.97 1.48 -4.68
N GLY A 24 9.38 0.24 -4.94
CA GLY A 24 8.48 -0.91 -5.12
C GLY A 24 8.05 -1.53 -3.80
N SER A 25 8.96 -1.63 -2.84
CA SER A 25 8.66 -2.07 -1.48
C SER A 25 9.70 -1.58 -0.48
N ILE A 26 9.27 -1.41 0.76
CA ILE A 26 10.15 -1.14 1.89
C ILE A 26 10.18 -2.37 2.79
N SER A 27 11.36 -2.85 3.12
CA SER A 27 11.58 -3.92 4.09
C SER A 27 12.13 -3.31 5.38
N ILE A 28 11.51 -3.63 6.50
CA ILE A 28 11.89 -3.14 7.83
C ILE A 28 12.31 -4.33 8.68
N GLU A 29 13.54 -4.31 9.20
CA GLU A 29 13.99 -5.28 10.20
C GLU A 29 13.71 -4.73 11.61
N TRP A 30 12.70 -5.26 12.28
CA TRP A 30 12.33 -4.78 13.62
C TRP A 30 12.93 -5.64 14.73
N LYS A 31 13.83 -5.13 15.56
CA LYS A 31 14.52 -5.98 16.56
C LYS A 31 13.78 -6.11 17.90
N ASP A 32 12.98 -5.11 18.28
CA ASP A 32 12.33 -5.08 19.59
C ASP A 32 10.87 -4.63 19.52
N PHE A 33 9.96 -5.40 20.14
CA PHE A 33 8.59 -4.95 20.38
C PHE A 33 8.04 -5.45 21.72
N SER A 34 7.44 -4.54 22.48
CA SER A 34 6.47 -4.91 23.50
C SER A 34 5.10 -5.12 22.83
N PRO A 35 4.45 -6.28 23.02
CA PRO A 35 3.13 -6.53 22.48
C PRO A 35 2.12 -5.72 23.29
N ASN A 36 1.87 -4.47 22.90
CA ASN A 36 0.77 -3.72 23.47
C ASN A 36 -0.43 -3.85 22.53
N TYR A 37 -1.27 -4.83 22.85
CA TYR A 37 -2.53 -5.07 22.17
C TYR A 37 -3.49 -3.95 22.58
N GLY A 38 -3.62 -2.91 21.77
CA GLY A 38 -4.85 -2.12 21.82
C GLY A 38 -6.06 -3.04 21.56
N ASN A 39 -7.27 -2.56 21.83
CA ASN A 39 -8.53 -3.30 21.59
C ASN A 39 -8.85 -3.53 20.09
N ALA A 40 -7.86 -3.48 19.20
CA ALA A 40 -8.06 -3.57 17.78
C ALA A 40 -8.04 -5.03 17.30
N GLU A 41 -9.11 -5.45 16.63
CA GLU A 41 -9.33 -6.85 16.22
C GLU A 41 -8.93 -7.08 14.76
N TRP A 42 -8.10 -8.11 14.53
CA TRP A 42 -7.74 -8.59 13.18
C TRP A 42 -8.82 -9.51 12.63
N ARG A 43 -9.40 -9.16 11.49
CA ARG A 43 -10.51 -9.90 10.88
C ARG A 43 -10.20 -10.27 9.44
N SER A 44 -10.85 -11.32 8.92
CA SER A 44 -10.72 -11.69 7.51
C SER A 44 -11.28 -10.59 6.62
N ALA A 45 -10.73 -10.44 5.41
CA ALA A 45 -11.21 -9.47 4.44
C ALA A 45 -12.73 -9.60 4.17
N LEU A 46 -13.25 -10.83 4.11
CA LEU A 46 -14.68 -11.07 3.93
C LEU A 46 -15.51 -10.47 5.07
N ASN A 47 -15.13 -10.72 6.32
CA ASN A 47 -15.87 -10.24 7.49
C ASN A 47 -15.83 -8.71 7.57
N VAL A 48 -14.67 -8.11 7.30
CA VAL A 48 -14.52 -6.64 7.31
C VAL A 48 -15.34 -5.99 6.19
N LEU A 49 -15.37 -6.57 4.99
CA LEU A 49 -16.18 -6.03 3.90
C LEU A 49 -17.69 -6.08 4.19
N LEU A 50 -18.14 -7.08 4.96
CA LEU A 50 -19.55 -7.21 5.36
C LEU A 50 -19.93 -6.27 6.51
N SER A 51 -19.04 -6.05 7.47
CA SER A 51 -19.33 -5.27 8.68
C SER A 51 -18.92 -3.79 8.59
N ASP A 52 -17.76 -3.51 8.01
CA ASP A 52 -17.11 -2.18 8.05
C ASP A 52 -16.81 -1.61 6.66
N GLY A 53 -17.38 -2.18 5.59
CA GLY A 53 -17.11 -1.75 4.22
C GLY A 53 -17.33 -0.24 3.99
N GLN A 54 -18.34 0.34 4.64
CA GLN A 54 -18.61 1.78 4.59
C GLN A 54 -17.56 2.62 5.33
N LEU A 55 -17.08 2.14 6.48
CA LEU A 55 -16.02 2.81 7.22
C LEU A 55 -14.70 2.77 6.45
N LEU A 56 -14.34 1.61 5.89
CA LEU A 56 -13.15 1.48 5.04
C LEU A 56 -13.17 2.45 3.86
N LEU A 57 -14.30 2.54 3.16
CA LEU A 57 -14.47 3.52 2.09
C LEU A 57 -14.29 4.95 2.59
N LYS A 58 -14.95 5.29 3.70
CA LYS A 58 -14.85 6.64 4.28
C LYS A 58 -13.40 6.99 4.62
N ILE A 59 -12.65 6.05 5.24
CA ILE A 59 -11.23 6.25 5.55
C ILE A 59 -10.45 6.44 4.26
N TYR A 60 -10.65 5.57 3.28
CA TYR A 60 -9.95 5.62 2.01
C TYR A 60 -10.19 6.94 1.27
N SER A 61 -11.45 7.34 1.09
CA SER A 61 -11.83 8.54 0.34
C SER A 61 -11.40 9.83 1.02
N ASN A 62 -11.37 9.86 2.36
CA ASN A 62 -11.00 11.07 3.11
C ASN A 62 -9.51 11.15 3.44
N LYS A 63 -8.77 10.04 3.35
CA LYS A 63 -7.33 9.94 3.62
C LYS A 63 -6.58 9.42 2.40
N PRO A 64 -6.76 10.02 1.20
CA PRO A 64 -6.08 9.55 0.00
C PRO A 64 -4.57 9.71 0.16
N ARG A 65 -3.81 8.88 -0.57
CA ARG A 65 -2.41 9.21 -0.83
C ARG A 65 -2.35 10.40 -1.80
N ALA A 66 -1.24 11.15 -1.82
CA ALA A 66 -1.14 12.43 -2.53
C ALA A 66 -1.45 12.34 -4.04
N TYR A 67 -1.41 11.14 -4.62
CA TYR A 67 -1.99 10.88 -5.94
C TYR A 67 -3.01 9.73 -5.90
N GLN A 68 -4.29 10.09 -5.75
CA GLN A 68 -5.44 9.31 -6.20
C GLN A 68 -6.20 10.19 -7.19
N PHE A 69 -6.42 9.69 -8.40
CA PHE A 69 -7.34 10.35 -9.30
C PHE A 69 -8.73 10.33 -8.66
N ASP A 70 -9.27 11.52 -8.40
CA ASP A 70 -10.67 11.68 -8.08
C ASP A 70 -11.51 10.99 -9.16
N ARG A 71 -12.08 9.82 -8.82
CA ARG A 71 -13.20 9.07 -9.43
C ARG A 71 -12.93 7.55 -9.38
N SER A 72 -13.03 6.97 -8.18
CA SER A 72 -13.29 5.53 -8.05
C SER A 72 -14.69 5.37 -7.44
N PRO A 73 -15.67 4.82 -8.17
CA PRO A 73 -17.02 4.60 -7.62
C PRO A 73 -16.97 3.59 -6.47
N LEU A 74 -17.95 3.68 -5.56
CA LEU A 74 -18.17 2.80 -4.41
C LEU A 74 -18.00 1.30 -4.74
N GLU A 75 -18.45 0.93 -5.93
CA GLU A 75 -18.43 -0.41 -6.51
C GLU A 75 -17.00 -0.96 -6.65
N MET A 76 -15.98 -0.11 -6.82
CA MET A 76 -14.58 -0.56 -6.98
C MET A 76 -14.05 -1.29 -5.73
N PHE A 77 -14.47 -0.88 -4.52
CA PHE A 77 -14.13 -1.59 -3.29
C PHE A 77 -14.78 -2.96 -3.20
N GLN A 78 -16.00 -3.10 -3.72
CA GLN A 78 -16.72 -4.37 -3.74
C GLN A 78 -16.21 -5.32 -4.83
N HIS A 79 -15.71 -4.77 -5.95
CA HIS A 79 -15.36 -5.57 -7.13
C HIS A 79 -13.88 -5.87 -7.29
N TRP A 80 -12.99 -4.91 -7.09
CA TRP A 80 -11.56 -5.12 -7.40
C TRP A 80 -10.73 -5.28 -6.14
N THR A 81 -10.71 -4.27 -5.28
CA THR A 81 -9.89 -4.25 -4.06
C THR A 81 -10.32 -5.35 -3.08
N GLY A 82 -11.63 -5.43 -2.82
CA GLY A 82 -12.20 -6.49 -2.00
C GLY A 82 -12.07 -7.88 -2.63
N PHE A 83 -12.06 -8.00 -3.96
CA PHE A 83 -11.85 -9.28 -4.64
C PHE A 83 -10.42 -9.79 -4.47
N TYR A 84 -9.41 -8.93 -4.66
CA TYR A 84 -8.00 -9.31 -4.43
C TYR A 84 -7.74 -9.66 -2.98
N TRP A 85 -8.28 -8.89 -2.03
CA TRP A 85 -8.14 -9.21 -0.61
C TRP A 85 -8.79 -10.54 -0.23
N ARG A 86 -9.95 -10.87 -0.83
CA ARG A 86 -10.61 -12.18 -0.63
C ARG A 86 -9.81 -13.32 -1.25
N LYS A 87 -9.26 -13.14 -2.45
CA LYS A 87 -8.47 -14.16 -3.16
C LYS A 87 -7.19 -14.50 -2.41
N ASP A 88 -6.51 -13.51 -1.86
CA ASP A 88 -5.22 -13.67 -1.17
C ASP A 88 -5.38 -14.01 0.34
N GLU A 89 -6.60 -14.33 0.78
CA GLU A 89 -6.95 -14.61 2.19
C GLU A 89 -6.43 -13.53 3.16
N ALA A 90 -6.55 -12.26 2.78
CA ALA A 90 -6.01 -11.16 3.54
C ALA A 90 -6.71 -11.00 4.90
N ILE A 91 -5.93 -10.54 5.88
CA ILE A 91 -6.42 -10.10 7.19
C ILE A 91 -6.27 -8.59 7.31
N ILE A 92 -7.25 -7.97 7.94
CA ILE A 92 -7.40 -6.53 7.99
C ILE A 92 -7.60 -6.11 9.44
N LEU A 93 -6.88 -5.08 9.84
CA LEU A 93 -7.16 -4.31 11.05
C LEU A 93 -7.81 -3.00 10.63
N VAL A 94 -8.93 -2.65 11.25
CA VAL A 94 -9.63 -1.37 11.05
C VAL A 94 -9.69 -0.66 12.39
N LEU A 95 -9.30 0.61 12.39
CA LEU A 95 -9.40 1.54 13.50
C LEU A 95 -10.49 2.56 13.17
N ASP A 96 -11.34 2.87 14.15
CA ASP A 96 -12.49 3.77 14.03
C ASP A 96 -12.34 5.00 14.93
N GLY A 97 -13.42 5.78 15.08
CA GLY A 97 -13.47 6.93 15.98
C GLY A 97 -12.46 8.04 15.61
N ASP A 98 -11.63 8.42 16.57
CA ASP A 98 -10.56 9.42 16.42
C ASP A 98 -9.25 8.81 15.89
N GLU A 99 -9.14 7.48 15.87
CA GLU A 99 -7.94 6.74 15.46
C GLU A 99 -8.03 6.17 14.04
N GLN A 100 -8.80 6.82 13.16
CA GLN A 100 -9.19 6.26 11.86
C GLN A 100 -8.01 5.80 11.01
N GLY A 101 -8.05 4.52 10.63
CA GLY A 101 -7.08 3.92 9.73
C GLY A 101 -7.35 2.45 9.50
N TYR A 102 -6.67 1.86 8.52
CA TYR A 102 -6.67 0.42 8.34
C TYR A 102 -5.33 -0.06 7.78
N VAL A 103 -5.03 -1.33 8.00
CA VAL A 103 -3.88 -2.01 7.41
C VAL A 103 -4.26 -3.41 6.97
N VAL A 104 -3.74 -3.82 5.82
CA VAL A 104 -4.01 -5.10 5.16
C VAL A 104 -2.72 -5.92 5.11
N ILE A 105 -2.77 -7.10 5.71
CA ILE A 105 -1.72 -8.12 5.61
C ILE A 105 -2.19 -9.20 4.65
N ARG A 106 -1.34 -9.59 3.71
CA ARG A 106 -1.59 -10.71 2.80
C ARG A 106 -0.31 -11.49 2.51
N LYS A 107 -0.48 -12.66 1.90
CA LYS A 107 0.60 -13.42 1.29
C LYS A 107 0.49 -13.31 -0.24
N PRO A 108 1.38 -12.57 -0.93
CA PRO A 108 1.33 -12.48 -2.39
C PRO A 108 1.58 -13.84 -3.03
N ASN A 109 0.87 -14.18 -4.10
CA ASN A 109 1.02 -15.48 -4.78
C ASN A 109 2.45 -15.76 -5.34
N ILE A 110 3.28 -14.72 -5.46
CA ILE A 110 4.62 -14.77 -6.09
C ILE A 110 5.73 -14.79 -5.03
N LEU A 111 5.43 -14.36 -3.80
CA LEU A 111 6.40 -14.22 -2.72
C LEU A 111 5.96 -15.12 -1.57
N ASN A 112 6.86 -15.99 -1.10
CA ASN A 112 6.55 -16.84 0.05
C ASN A 112 6.40 -16.05 1.37
N ASP A 113 6.62 -14.73 1.33
CA ASP A 113 6.63 -13.85 2.49
C ASP A 113 5.25 -13.20 2.72
N VAL A 114 4.85 -13.13 3.98
CA VAL A 114 3.71 -12.31 4.40
C VAL A 114 4.12 -10.84 4.42
N CYS A 115 3.30 -9.97 3.83
CA CYS A 115 3.60 -8.56 3.71
C CYS A 115 2.39 -7.68 4.02
N VAL A 116 2.68 -6.42 4.37
CA VAL A 116 1.68 -5.36 4.44
C VAL A 116 1.48 -4.83 3.03
N SER A 117 0.33 -5.12 2.43
CA SER A 117 0.05 -4.73 1.05
C SER A 117 -0.58 -3.35 0.92
N GLU A 118 -1.27 -2.90 1.97
CA GLU A 118 -1.98 -1.63 1.95
C GLU A 118 -2.23 -1.10 3.35
N TRP A 119 -2.23 0.22 3.51
CA TRP A 119 -2.70 0.89 4.71
C TRP A 119 -3.20 2.30 4.38
N ARG A 120 -4.07 2.81 5.24
CA ARG A 120 -4.50 4.20 5.29
C ARG A 120 -4.52 4.67 6.73
N ALA A 121 -4.04 5.88 6.96
CA ALA A 121 -4.00 6.45 8.31
C ALA A 121 -4.49 7.89 8.31
N ALA A 122 -5.22 8.28 9.35
CA ALA A 122 -5.65 9.66 9.53
C ALA A 122 -4.50 10.61 9.86
N THR A 123 -3.46 10.13 10.55
CA THR A 123 -2.31 10.90 11.02
C THR A 123 -1.04 10.04 11.00
N ILE A 124 0.12 10.69 11.16
CA ILE A 124 1.42 10.02 11.36
C ILE A 124 1.43 9.05 12.54
N ASP A 125 0.75 9.37 13.65
CA ASP A 125 0.71 8.51 14.83
C ASP A 125 -0.12 7.24 14.57
N ILE A 126 -1.23 7.39 13.84
CA ILE A 126 -2.03 6.24 13.41
C ILE A 126 -1.25 5.38 12.42
N GLU A 127 -0.49 5.97 11.50
CA GLU A 127 0.36 5.22 10.59
C GLU A 127 1.41 4.38 11.36
N LYS A 128 2.11 4.99 12.31
CA LYS A 128 3.06 4.30 13.19
C LYS A 128 2.38 3.19 13.99
N LYS A 129 1.17 3.41 14.47
CA LYS A 129 0.36 2.42 15.19
C LYS A 129 0.04 1.22 14.29
N LEU A 130 -0.46 1.46 13.08
CA LEU A 130 -0.80 0.42 12.11
C LEU A 130 0.42 -0.42 11.71
N TYR A 131 1.58 0.21 11.51
CA TYR A 131 2.84 -0.49 11.24
C TYR A 131 3.26 -1.43 12.36
N LYS A 132 3.23 -0.94 13.60
CA LYS A 132 3.54 -1.77 14.77
C LYS A 132 2.55 -2.92 14.92
N SER A 133 1.26 -2.65 14.79
CA SER A 133 0.22 -3.68 14.87
C SER A 133 0.43 -4.75 13.81
N ALA A 134 0.73 -4.36 12.57
CA ALA A 134 0.96 -5.30 11.49
C ALA A 134 2.21 -6.16 11.72
N ALA A 135 3.31 -5.55 12.15
CA ALA A 135 4.54 -6.28 12.47
C ALA A 135 4.33 -7.34 13.56
N VAL A 136 3.59 -6.98 14.61
CA VAL A 136 3.24 -7.89 15.71
C VAL A 136 2.38 -9.05 15.20
N GLU A 137 1.35 -8.77 14.40
CA GLU A 137 0.45 -9.81 13.90
C GLU A 137 1.14 -10.76 12.91
N ILE A 138 2.01 -10.24 12.04
CA ILE A 138 2.83 -11.06 11.14
C ILE A 138 3.71 -12.00 11.95
N ARG A 139 4.43 -11.51 12.96
CA ARG A 139 5.26 -12.36 13.83
C ARG A 139 4.46 -13.36 14.65
N ARG A 140 3.27 -12.99 15.10
CA ARG A 140 2.39 -13.91 15.84
C ARG A 140 2.01 -15.12 14.98
N ARG A 141 1.80 -14.90 13.68
CA ARG A 141 1.44 -15.97 12.71
C ARG A 141 2.66 -16.65 12.09
N HIS A 142 3.78 -15.93 11.99
CA HIS A 142 5.04 -16.34 11.35
C HIS A 142 6.23 -15.94 12.24
N PRO A 143 6.47 -16.66 13.36
CA PRO A 143 7.47 -16.29 14.36
C PRO A 143 8.90 -16.14 13.84
N GLU A 144 9.22 -16.82 12.73
CA GLU A 144 10.50 -16.75 12.02
C GLU A 144 10.69 -15.45 11.22
N THR A 145 9.64 -14.66 11.01
CA THR A 145 9.68 -13.45 10.18
C THR A 145 10.24 -12.25 10.95
N ASN A 146 11.52 -11.95 10.68
CA ASN A 146 12.20 -10.78 11.27
C ASN A 146 12.11 -9.52 10.41
N ILE A 147 11.88 -9.69 9.10
CA ILE A 147 11.77 -8.61 8.13
C ILE A 147 10.31 -8.46 7.71
N ILE A 148 9.74 -7.29 7.95
CA ILE A 148 8.38 -6.96 7.52
C ILE A 148 8.44 -6.14 6.26
N ARG A 149 7.83 -6.64 5.19
CA ARG A 149 7.76 -5.96 3.89
C ARG A 149 6.47 -5.15 3.77
N PHE A 150 6.58 -3.92 3.30
CA PHE A 150 5.51 -2.99 2.98
C PHE A 150 5.50 -2.72 1.48
N SER A 151 4.36 -2.98 0.82
CA SER A 151 4.17 -2.76 -0.62
C SER A 151 3.85 -1.30 -0.95
N GLY A 152 4.73 -0.39 -0.55
CA GLY A 152 4.63 1.04 -0.80
C GLY A 152 5.48 1.86 0.16
N VAL A 153 5.54 3.18 -0.06
CA VAL A 153 6.15 4.12 0.89
C VAL A 153 5.14 4.60 1.94
N PRO A 154 5.57 5.24 3.05
CA PRO A 154 4.64 5.79 4.03
C PRO A 154 3.75 6.91 3.46
N GLN A 155 2.61 7.10 4.09
CA GLN A 155 1.60 8.09 3.76
C GLN A 155 1.90 9.45 4.42
N HIS A 156 2.40 9.46 5.65
CA HIS A 156 2.67 10.69 6.41
C HIS A 156 4.15 10.88 6.75
N MET A 157 4.94 9.81 6.76
CA MET A 157 6.38 9.88 7.02
C MET A 157 7.20 9.94 5.73
N SER A 158 8.24 10.76 5.72
CA SER A 158 9.34 10.60 4.77
C SER A 158 10.10 9.28 5.03
N LEU A 159 10.88 8.84 4.04
CA LEU A 159 11.71 7.64 4.17
C LEU A 159 12.79 7.79 5.24
N ASP A 160 13.30 9.00 5.45
CA ASP A 160 14.30 9.29 6.47
C ASP A 160 13.66 9.28 7.87
N GLU A 161 12.49 9.88 8.05
CA GLU A 161 11.74 9.79 9.32
C GLU A 161 11.36 8.34 9.66
N LEU A 162 11.00 7.54 8.66
CA LEU A 162 10.76 6.12 8.85
C LEU A 162 12.04 5.40 9.27
N ARG A 163 13.19 5.74 8.67
CA ARG A 163 14.49 5.13 9.00
C ARG A 163 14.86 5.42 10.45
N ASP A 164 14.73 6.68 10.85
CA ASP A 164 15.06 7.13 12.21
C ASP A 164 14.13 6.47 13.25
N TRP A 165 12.86 6.25 12.90
CA TRP A 165 11.89 5.64 13.81
C TRP A 165 11.95 4.11 13.87
N ALA A 166 12.09 3.44 12.72
CA ALA A 166 12.01 1.97 12.62
C ALA A 166 13.37 1.27 12.65
N GLY A 167 14.47 1.99 12.37
CA GLY A 167 15.81 1.45 12.27
C GLY A 167 16.20 1.05 10.85
N ALA A 168 16.66 -0.19 10.67
CA ALA A 168 17.20 -0.65 9.40
C ALA A 168 16.09 -0.81 8.33
N LEU A 169 16.21 -0.02 7.26
CA LEU A 169 15.34 -0.05 6.09
C LEU A 169 16.10 -0.52 4.85
N GLU A 170 15.52 -1.45 4.12
CA GLU A 170 15.91 -1.78 2.75
C GLU A 170 14.80 -1.34 1.79
N ILE A 171 15.17 -0.60 0.74
CA ILE A 171 14.22 -0.10 -0.26
C ILE A 171 14.49 -0.83 -1.57
N THR A 172 13.52 -1.65 -1.99
CA THR A 172 13.56 -2.27 -3.32
C THR A 172 12.90 -1.32 -4.31
N ARG A 173 13.61 -0.98 -5.39
CA ARG A 173 13.04 -0.21 -6.50
C ARG A 173 12.41 -1.15 -7.52
N ASN A 174 11.27 -0.76 -8.08
CA ASN A 174 10.61 -1.52 -9.13
C ASN A 174 10.88 -0.86 -10.51
N PRO A 175 11.77 -1.43 -11.34
CA PRO A 175 12.04 -0.90 -12.68
C PRO A 175 10.98 -1.32 -13.71
N SER A 176 10.02 -2.18 -13.35
CA SER A 176 9.08 -2.82 -14.27
C SER A 176 7.82 -2.01 -14.55
N THR A 177 7.78 -0.73 -14.17
CA THR A 177 6.60 0.12 -14.36
C THR A 177 6.81 1.12 -15.48
N MET A 178 5.79 1.27 -16.33
CA MET A 178 5.74 2.28 -17.39
C MET A 178 4.46 3.11 -17.29
N LEU A 179 4.57 4.42 -17.55
CA LEU A 179 3.45 5.35 -17.61
C LEU A 179 3.20 5.79 -19.06
N CYS A 180 1.93 5.86 -19.46
CA CYS A 180 1.54 6.41 -20.76
C CYS A 180 1.34 7.93 -20.67
N ASN A 181 2.04 8.68 -21.51
CA ASN A 181 1.92 10.13 -21.64
C ASN A 181 0.96 10.59 -22.76
N VAL A 182 0.40 9.64 -23.52
CA VAL A 182 -0.44 9.95 -24.68
C VAL A 182 -1.70 10.71 -24.23
N CYS A 183 -1.86 11.92 -24.77
CA CYS A 183 -2.98 12.84 -24.52
C CYS A 183 -3.03 13.49 -23.11
N LEU A 184 -1.93 13.49 -22.35
CA LEU A 184 -1.84 14.28 -21.11
C LEU A 184 -1.12 15.62 -21.38
N PRO A 185 -1.60 16.74 -20.79
CA PRO A 185 -0.80 17.96 -20.72
C PRO A 185 0.52 17.68 -20.01
N GLU A 186 1.63 18.21 -20.54
CA GLU A 186 3.00 17.96 -20.04
C GLU A 186 3.14 18.16 -18.53
N LYS A 187 2.62 19.28 -18.01
CA LYS A 187 2.62 19.57 -16.57
C LYS A 187 1.92 18.47 -15.76
N CYS A 188 0.78 17.97 -16.22
CA CYS A 188 0.05 16.90 -15.54
C CYS A 188 0.87 15.62 -15.53
N PHE A 189 1.57 15.31 -16.62
CA PHE A 189 2.41 14.13 -16.71
C PHE A 189 3.68 14.24 -15.83
N GLU A 190 4.28 15.42 -15.73
CA GLU A 190 5.40 15.67 -14.81
C GLU A 190 4.98 15.60 -13.33
N ASP A 191 3.79 16.11 -12.99
CA ASP A 191 3.22 16.00 -11.64
C ASP A 191 3.00 14.52 -11.27
N ILE A 192 2.51 13.70 -12.20
CA ILE A 192 2.35 12.25 -12.04
C ILE A 192 3.70 11.56 -11.83
N LYS A 193 4.69 11.84 -12.68
CA LYS A 193 6.03 11.26 -12.55
C LYS A 193 6.67 11.61 -11.22
N THR A 194 6.53 12.87 -10.79
CA THR A 194 7.05 13.36 -9.51
C THR A 194 6.42 12.60 -8.35
N ALA A 195 5.09 12.46 -8.35
CA ALA A 195 4.36 11.68 -7.33
C ALA A 195 4.69 10.18 -7.37
N TYR A 196 4.99 9.62 -8.54
CA TYR A 196 5.45 8.24 -8.70
C TYR A 196 6.85 8.04 -8.11
N TYR A 197 7.79 8.93 -8.43
CA TYR A 197 9.18 8.85 -7.96
C TYR A 197 9.31 9.09 -6.45
N SER A 198 8.49 9.96 -5.87
CA SER A 198 8.40 10.15 -4.42
C SER A 198 7.74 8.97 -3.70
N GLY A 199 7.00 8.13 -4.43
CA GLY A 199 6.17 7.04 -3.89
C GLY A 199 4.83 7.52 -3.31
N GLU A 200 4.55 8.82 -3.37
CA GLU A 200 3.31 9.41 -2.85
C GLU A 200 2.07 9.05 -3.69
N ALA A 201 2.27 8.46 -4.87
CA ALA A 201 1.22 7.91 -5.72
C ALA A 201 0.95 6.41 -5.43
N VAL A 202 -0.33 6.03 -5.34
CA VAL A 202 -0.75 4.61 -5.32
C VAL A 202 -1.53 4.31 -6.57
N TRP A 203 -1.03 3.33 -7.33
CA TRP A 203 -1.62 2.86 -8.57
C TRP A 203 -2.37 1.57 -8.30
N TRP A 204 -3.65 1.54 -8.62
CA TRP A 204 -4.48 0.36 -8.42
C TRP A 204 -4.11 -0.72 -9.39
N HIS A 205 -4.22 -1.99 -9.01
CA HIS A 205 -4.05 -3.12 -9.94
C HIS A 205 -4.95 -3.03 -11.20
N GLY A 206 -6.06 -2.29 -11.15
CA GLY A 206 -6.91 -2.00 -12.31
C GLY A 206 -6.47 -0.79 -13.16
N ASP A 207 -5.52 0.01 -12.68
CA ASP A 207 -4.83 1.04 -13.47
C ASP A 207 -3.70 0.42 -14.32
N TYR A 208 -3.25 -0.80 -13.95
CA TYR A 208 -2.35 -1.63 -14.75
C TYR A 208 -3.22 -2.31 -15.82
N PHE A 209 -3.00 -1.99 -17.08
CA PHE A 209 -3.57 -2.78 -18.18
C PHE A 209 -3.06 -4.22 -18.15
#